data_AF-A0AAN0J576-F1
#
_entry.id   AF-A0AAN0J576-F1
#
_cell.length_a   1.000
_cell.length_b   1.000
_cell.length_c   1.000
_cell.angle_alpha   90.00
_cell.angle_beta   90.00
_cell.angle_gamma   90.00
#
_symmetry.space_group_name_H-M   'P 1'
#
loop_
_entity.id
_entity.type
_entity.pdbx_description
1 polymer ?
#
loop_
_entity_poly.entity_id
_entity_poly.type
_entity_poly.pdbx_seq_one_letter_code
_entity_poly.pdbx_strand_id
1 'polypeptide(L)'
;MIKLTRPLMKFNVSRKRRLFGREIQFSDYSYINNKELYTEVTPVAPGATSQENILEIKRLELEQGTQAIPEVADKIIQSKWSCPVNACTQYEPRTFSEEEQERVWKSEEMQEFMKNVTPRMELCLQQNEIMDIFPDDYLLLSNDDGIVANTTDTNLKEYQSFTDLKFSKDKVVTCIDWHPTIKGLAYLYTVHVHV
;
A
#
# COMPACT_ATOMS: atom_id res chain seq x y z
N MET A 1 -36.34 -34.31 -14.13
CA MET A 1 -36.71 -34.22 -15.56
C MET A 1 -38.24 -34.12 -15.64
N ILE A 2 -38.76 -32.97 -16.06
CA ILE A 2 -40.21 -32.75 -16.19
C ILE A 2 -40.66 -33.40 -17.50
N LYS A 3 -41.50 -34.44 -17.41
CA LYS A 3 -42.10 -35.07 -18.59
C LYS A 3 -43.17 -34.14 -19.15
N LEU A 4 -43.00 -33.69 -20.39
CA LEU A 4 -43.99 -32.89 -21.12
C LEU A 4 -45.23 -33.75 -21.42
N THR A 5 -46.34 -33.45 -20.76
CA THR A 5 -47.61 -34.19 -20.83
C THR A 5 -48.52 -33.78 -21.98
N ARG A 6 -48.12 -32.83 -22.84
CA ARG A 6 -48.91 -32.35 -23.99
C ARG A 6 -48.03 -32.18 -25.25
N PRO A 7 -48.55 -32.48 -26.45
CA PRO A 7 -47.81 -32.32 -27.70
C PRO A 7 -47.49 -30.84 -27.97
N LEU A 8 -46.28 -30.58 -28.46
CA LEU A 8 -45.80 -29.24 -28.81
C LEU A 8 -46.47 -28.77 -30.11
N MET A 9 -47.17 -27.63 -30.08
CA MET A 9 -47.71 -27.01 -31.30
C MET A 9 -46.67 -26.13 -31.97
N LYS A 10 -46.52 -26.27 -33.29
CA LYS A 10 -45.65 -25.45 -34.13
C LYS A 10 -46.51 -24.56 -35.02
N PHE A 11 -46.31 -23.24 -34.94
CA PHE A 11 -46.97 -22.27 -35.81
C PHE A 11 -45.93 -21.52 -36.64
N ASN A 12 -46.29 -21.17 -37.88
CA ASN A 12 -45.48 -20.33 -38.76
C ASN A 12 -46.31 -19.10 -39.13
N VAL A 13 -45.80 -17.93 -38.75
CA VAL A 13 -46.40 -16.65 -39.12
C VAL A 13 -45.54 -16.04 -40.20
N SER A 14 -46.09 -15.91 -41.41
CA SER A 14 -45.41 -15.29 -42.55
C SER A 14 -46.22 -14.11 -43.08
N ARG A 15 -45.51 -13.07 -43.51
CA ARG A 15 -46.11 -11.87 -44.12
C ARG A 15 -45.95 -11.96 -45.64
N LYS A 16 -46.93 -11.45 -46.40
CA LYS A 16 -46.84 -11.42 -47.88
C LYS A 16 -45.68 -10.51 -48.32
N ARG A 17 -44.84 -10.96 -49.27
CA ARG A 17 -43.59 -10.27 -49.69
C ARG A 17 -43.80 -8.80 -50.11
N ARG A 18 -44.91 -8.46 -50.77
CA ARG A 18 -45.25 -7.07 -51.15
C ARG A 18 -45.43 -6.10 -49.97
N LEU A 19 -45.58 -6.63 -48.75
CA LEU A 19 -45.79 -5.84 -47.53
C LEU A 19 -44.51 -5.68 -46.70
N PHE A 20 -43.37 -6.20 -47.18
CA PHE A 20 -42.07 -6.03 -46.54
C PHE A 20 -41.56 -4.60 -46.79
N GLY A 21 -41.06 -3.93 -45.74
CA GLY A 21 -40.51 -2.56 -45.84
C GLY A 21 -41.55 -1.44 -45.93
N ARG A 22 -42.85 -1.73 -45.91
CA ARG A 22 -43.90 -0.71 -45.83
C ARG A 22 -43.99 -0.15 -44.41
N GLU A 23 -44.17 1.16 -44.28
CA GLU A 23 -44.42 1.81 -42.98
C GLU A 23 -45.57 1.11 -42.25
N ILE A 24 -45.30 0.72 -41.00
CA ILE A 24 -46.29 0.09 -40.12
C ILE A 24 -46.82 1.21 -39.23
N GLN A 25 -48.09 1.56 -39.41
CA GLN A 25 -48.77 2.42 -38.46
C GLN A 25 -49.30 1.54 -37.32
N PHE A 26 -48.74 1.72 -36.14
CA PHE A 26 -49.27 1.14 -34.92
C PHE A 26 -50.37 2.06 -34.42
N SER A 27 -51.60 1.54 -34.42
CA SER A 27 -52.74 2.22 -33.81
C SER A 27 -53.49 1.20 -32.96
N ASP A 28 -54.00 1.65 -31.82
CA ASP A 28 -54.81 0.82 -30.93
C ASP A 28 -56.17 0.58 -31.57
N TYR A 29 -56.39 -0.63 -32.08
CA TYR A 29 -57.69 -1.05 -32.60
C TYR A 29 -58.47 -1.79 -31.52
N SER A 30 -59.71 -1.36 -31.27
CA SER A 30 -60.61 -2.07 -30.37
C SER A 30 -61.12 -3.37 -30.99
N TYR A 31 -61.26 -4.42 -30.17
CA TYR A 31 -61.68 -5.78 -30.54
C TYR A 31 -63.01 -5.84 -31.33
N ILE A 32 -63.85 -4.82 -31.17
CA ILE A 32 -65.24 -4.81 -31.66
C ILE A 32 -65.31 -4.68 -33.18
N ASN A 33 -64.31 -4.07 -33.84
CA ASN A 33 -64.41 -3.70 -35.26
C ASN A 33 -63.56 -4.53 -36.24
N ASN A 34 -62.83 -5.57 -35.80
CA ASN A 34 -61.96 -6.34 -36.69
C ASN A 34 -62.14 -7.86 -36.54
N LYS A 35 -63.05 -8.40 -37.35
CA LYS A 35 -63.34 -9.84 -37.48
C LYS A 35 -62.18 -10.68 -38.04
N GLU A 36 -61.10 -10.04 -38.48
CA GLU A 36 -59.91 -10.69 -39.04
C GLU A 36 -58.77 -10.89 -38.01
N LEU A 37 -58.90 -10.35 -36.79
CA LEU A 37 -57.80 -10.33 -35.81
C LEU A 37 -57.85 -11.49 -34.80
N TYR A 38 -58.98 -12.19 -34.70
CA TYR A 38 -59.13 -13.35 -33.82
C TYR A 38 -60.02 -14.42 -34.47
N THR A 39 -59.74 -15.68 -34.17
CA THR A 39 -60.62 -16.81 -34.51
C THR A 39 -61.14 -17.39 -33.20
N GLU A 40 -62.41 -17.15 -32.90
CA GLU A 40 -63.09 -17.86 -31.80
C GLU A 40 -63.27 -19.32 -32.23
N VAL A 41 -62.59 -20.24 -31.54
CA VAL A 41 -62.78 -21.68 -31.70
C VAL A 41 -63.77 -22.13 -30.63
N THR A 42 -65.05 -22.13 -30.98
CA THR A 42 -66.09 -22.77 -30.16
C THR A 42 -65.89 -24.28 -30.24
N PRO A 43 -65.87 -25.02 -29.11
CA PRO A 43 -65.64 -26.46 -29.15
C PRO A 43 -66.83 -27.14 -29.83
N VAL A 44 -66.67 -27.45 -31.11
CA VAL A 44 -67.51 -28.40 -31.82
C VAL A 44 -66.71 -29.69 -31.87
N ALA A 45 -67.20 -30.71 -31.16
CA ALA A 45 -66.63 -32.05 -31.27
C ALA A 45 -66.76 -32.54 -32.73
N PRO A 46 -65.80 -33.32 -33.25
CA PRO A 46 -65.69 -33.56 -34.68
C PRO A 46 -66.89 -34.39 -35.16
N GLY A 47 -67.75 -33.76 -35.96
CA GLY A 47 -68.82 -34.45 -36.71
C GLY A 47 -70.27 -34.14 -36.34
N ALA A 48 -70.58 -33.16 -35.49
CA ALA A 48 -71.97 -32.83 -35.14
C ALA A 48 -72.46 -31.53 -35.80
N THR A 49 -73.33 -31.65 -36.79
CA THR A 49 -74.30 -30.63 -37.19
C THR A 49 -75.51 -30.77 -36.27
N SER A 50 -75.97 -29.65 -35.70
CA SER A 50 -77.19 -29.50 -34.86
C SER A 50 -77.03 -29.73 -33.35
N GLN A 51 -77.65 -28.82 -32.60
CA GLN A 51 -77.48 -28.51 -31.17
C GLN A 51 -78.06 -29.54 -30.17
N GLU A 52 -78.25 -30.82 -30.53
CA GLU A 52 -79.13 -31.69 -29.74
C GLU A 52 -78.46 -32.80 -28.92
N ASN A 53 -77.13 -32.92 -28.87
CA ASN A 53 -76.49 -34.00 -28.11
C ASN A 53 -75.55 -33.47 -27.02
N ILE A 54 -76.15 -32.99 -25.94
CA ILE A 54 -75.45 -32.90 -24.65
C ILE A 54 -75.30 -34.34 -24.15
N LEU A 55 -74.12 -34.93 -24.35
CA LEU A 55 -73.80 -36.27 -23.88
C LEU A 55 -74.09 -36.36 -22.38
N GLU A 56 -75.01 -37.24 -22.00
CA GLU A 56 -75.38 -37.49 -20.61
C GLU A 56 -74.19 -38.12 -19.88
N ILE A 57 -73.44 -37.32 -19.12
CA ILE A 57 -72.24 -37.77 -18.40
C ILE A 57 -72.69 -38.54 -17.16
N LYS A 58 -72.71 -39.88 -17.22
CA LYS A 58 -72.92 -40.73 -16.04
C LYS A 58 -71.74 -40.61 -15.08
N ARG A 59 -71.99 -40.06 -13.89
CA ARG A 59 -71.02 -40.01 -12.79
C ARG A 59 -70.97 -41.36 -12.09
N LEU A 60 -69.81 -42.01 -12.13
CA LEU A 60 -69.48 -43.16 -11.28
C LEU A 60 -68.63 -42.65 -10.12
N GLU A 61 -68.97 -43.03 -8.88
CA GLU A 61 -68.15 -42.73 -7.71
C GLU A 61 -66.98 -43.72 -7.64
N LEU A 62 -65.76 -43.17 -7.56
CA LEU A 62 -64.52 -43.95 -7.45
C LEU A 62 -63.83 -43.55 -6.15
N GLU A 63 -63.63 -44.51 -5.26
CA GLU A 63 -62.87 -44.30 -4.02
C GLU A 63 -61.38 -44.35 -4.34
N GLN A 64 -60.69 -43.22 -4.24
CA GLN A 64 -59.25 -43.12 -4.46
C GLN A 64 -58.58 -42.36 -3.31
N GLY A 65 -57.67 -43.03 -2.62
CA GLY A 65 -56.79 -42.40 -1.63
C GLY A 65 -55.64 -41.68 -2.31
N THR A 66 -55.46 -40.38 -2.04
CA THR A 66 -54.29 -39.62 -2.47
C THR A 66 -53.50 -39.21 -1.24
N GLN A 67 -52.24 -39.62 -1.15
CA GLN A 67 -51.36 -39.19 -0.06
C GLN A 67 -50.37 -38.17 -0.60
N ALA A 68 -50.47 -36.93 -0.11
CA ALA A 68 -49.66 -35.80 -0.53
C ALA A 68 -48.31 -35.75 0.22
N ILE A 69 -47.57 -36.85 0.24
CA ILE A 69 -46.21 -36.85 0.80
C ILE A 69 -45.22 -36.70 -0.36
N PRO A 70 -44.39 -35.65 -0.38
CA PRO A 70 -43.35 -35.51 -1.40
C PRO A 70 -42.30 -36.62 -1.23
N GLU A 71 -41.86 -37.22 -2.34
CA GLU A 71 -40.76 -38.17 -2.31
C GLU A 71 -39.48 -37.48 -1.82
N VAL A 72 -38.97 -37.90 -0.66
CA VAL A 72 -37.72 -37.39 -0.09
C VAL A 72 -36.60 -38.33 -0.53
N ALA A 73 -35.57 -37.77 -1.16
CA ALA A 73 -34.38 -38.50 -1.57
C ALA A 73 -33.15 -37.84 -0.95
N ASP A 74 -32.39 -38.61 -0.17
CA ASP A 74 -31.15 -38.15 0.44
C ASP A 74 -30.05 -38.03 -0.61
N LYS A 75 -29.38 -36.88 -0.63
CA LYS A 75 -28.26 -36.61 -1.54
C LYS A 75 -27.07 -36.15 -0.73
N ILE A 76 -25.94 -36.81 -0.95
CA ILE A 76 -24.66 -36.45 -0.35
C ILE A 76 -23.88 -35.64 -1.39
N ILE A 77 -23.42 -34.45 -1.01
CA ILE A 77 -22.66 -33.54 -1.86
C ILE A 77 -21.33 -33.30 -1.18
N GLN A 78 -20.23 -33.61 -1.86
CA GLN A 78 -18.88 -33.31 -1.37
C GLN A 78 -18.18 -32.42 -2.40
N SER A 79 -17.97 -31.15 -2.05
CA SER A 79 -17.17 -30.24 -2.87
C SER A 79 -15.69 -30.45 -2.58
N LYS A 80 -14.88 -30.67 -3.62
CA LYS A 80 -13.43 -30.52 -3.49
C LYS A 80 -13.10 -29.04 -3.30
N TRP A 81 -12.42 -28.73 -2.20
CA TRP A 81 -11.94 -27.39 -1.91
C TRP A 81 -10.72 -27.07 -2.78
N SER A 82 -10.82 -26.05 -3.64
CA SER A 82 -9.64 -25.47 -4.32
C SER A 82 -9.44 -24.05 -3.82
N CYS A 83 -8.26 -23.78 -3.26
CA CYS A 83 -7.86 -22.43 -2.89
C CYS A 83 -7.23 -21.75 -4.13
N PRO A 84 -7.86 -20.72 -4.72
CA PRO A 84 -7.22 -19.97 -5.78
C PRO A 84 -6.02 -19.20 -5.21
N VAL A 85 -4.87 -19.35 -5.83
CA VAL A 85 -3.66 -18.59 -5.48
C VAL A 85 -3.60 -17.37 -6.39
N ASN A 86 -3.49 -16.18 -5.79
CA ASN A 86 -3.34 -14.94 -6.54
C ASN A 86 -1.96 -14.93 -7.21
N ALA A 87 -1.93 -14.70 -8.52
CA ALA A 87 -0.71 -14.45 -9.27
C ALA A 87 -0.63 -12.97 -9.63
N CYS A 88 0.54 -12.37 -9.43
CA CYS A 88 0.86 -11.00 -9.83
C CYS A 88 2.10 -11.06 -10.72
N THR A 89 2.08 -10.31 -11.82
CA THR A 89 3.24 -10.09 -12.68
C THR A 89 3.67 -8.64 -12.57
N GLN A 90 4.94 -8.42 -12.28
CA GLN A 90 5.59 -7.12 -12.34
C GLN A 90 6.45 -7.08 -13.61
N TYR A 91 6.34 -6.00 -14.38
CA TYR A 91 7.16 -5.79 -15.56
C TYR A 91 8.33 -4.87 -15.24
N GLU A 92 9.47 -5.13 -15.88
CA GLU A 92 10.61 -4.23 -15.87
C GLU A 92 10.55 -3.28 -17.08
N PRO A 93 11.03 -2.03 -16.95
CA PRO A 93 11.15 -1.13 -18.08
C PRO A 93 12.01 -1.75 -19.18
N ARG A 94 11.55 -1.64 -20.44
CA ARG A 94 12.33 -2.07 -21.58
C ARG A 94 13.64 -1.28 -21.64
N THR A 95 14.76 -1.99 -21.68
CA THR A 95 16.07 -1.41 -22.02
C THR A 95 16.19 -1.27 -23.54
N PHE A 96 16.62 -0.11 -24.01
CA PHE A 96 16.95 0.11 -25.42
C PHE A 96 18.24 -0.61 -25.78
N SER A 97 18.31 -1.21 -26.97
CA SER A 97 19.58 -1.70 -27.51
C SER A 97 20.50 -0.52 -27.86
N GLU A 98 21.81 -0.77 -27.97
CA GLU A 98 22.81 0.27 -28.25
C GLU A 98 22.48 1.08 -29.52
N GLU A 99 22.00 0.41 -30.58
CA GLU A 99 21.57 1.04 -31.83
C GLU A 99 20.38 1.99 -31.65
N GLU A 100 19.42 1.60 -30.79
CA GLU A 100 18.25 2.44 -30.48
C GLU A 100 18.65 3.65 -29.64
N GLN A 101 19.58 3.48 -28.70
CA GLN A 101 20.11 4.57 -27.87
C GLN A 101 20.82 5.61 -28.74
N GLU A 102 21.67 5.19 -29.67
CA GLU A 102 22.33 6.12 -30.61
C GLU A 102 21.34 6.89 -31.48
N ARG A 103 20.28 6.24 -31.94
CA ARG A 103 19.23 6.89 -32.74
C ARG A 103 18.49 7.95 -31.93
N VAL A 104 18.15 7.65 -30.68
CA VAL A 104 17.52 8.62 -29.76
C VAL A 104 18.50 9.75 -29.44
N TRP A 105 19.78 9.44 -29.22
CA TRP A 105 20.81 10.46 -28.95
C TRP A 105 20.97 11.47 -30.10
N LYS A 106 20.88 10.99 -31.35
CA LYS A 106 20.95 11.81 -32.55
C LYS A 106 19.62 12.52 -32.90
N SER A 107 18.55 12.25 -32.15
CA SER A 107 17.23 12.86 -32.41
C SER A 107 17.20 14.34 -32.04
N GLU A 108 16.39 15.11 -32.76
CA GLU A 108 16.18 16.54 -32.50
C GLU A 108 15.51 16.78 -31.14
N GLU A 109 14.58 15.90 -30.75
CA GLU A 109 13.91 15.95 -29.44
C GLU A 109 14.90 15.85 -28.28
N MET A 110 15.91 14.96 -28.39
CA MET A 110 16.95 14.83 -27.37
C MET A 110 17.86 16.06 -27.33
N GLN A 111 18.17 16.66 -28.48
CA GLN A 111 18.97 17.88 -28.53
C GLN A 111 18.22 19.08 -27.93
N GLU A 112 16.93 19.21 -28.20
CA GLU A 112 16.08 20.23 -27.58
C GLU A 112 15.96 20.03 -26.08
N PHE A 113 15.76 18.78 -25.63
CA PHE A 113 15.77 18.44 -24.21
C PHE A 113 17.07 18.86 -23.53
N MET A 114 18.23 18.53 -24.12
CA MET A 114 19.52 18.93 -23.58
C MET A 114 19.66 20.45 -23.51
N LYS A 115 19.28 21.18 -24.56
CA LYS A 115 19.31 22.65 -24.57
C LYS A 115 18.47 23.26 -23.43
N ASN A 116 17.36 22.63 -23.07
CA ASN A 116 16.48 23.08 -21.98
C ASN A 116 17.00 22.71 -20.59
N VAL A 117 17.66 21.56 -20.44
CA VAL A 117 18.14 21.05 -19.14
C VAL A 117 19.52 21.59 -18.77
N THR A 118 20.42 21.76 -19.74
CA THR A 118 21.80 22.21 -19.52
C THR A 118 21.88 23.49 -18.67
N PRO A 119 21.11 24.56 -18.92
CA PRO A 119 21.18 25.77 -18.11
C PRO A 119 20.79 25.54 -16.64
N ARG A 120 19.87 24.62 -16.37
CA ARG A 120 19.46 24.28 -15.00
C ARG A 120 20.55 23.48 -14.28
N MET A 121 21.17 22.54 -14.99
CA MET A 121 22.30 21.78 -14.47
C MET A 121 23.50 22.70 -14.18
N GLU A 122 23.83 23.60 -15.10
CA GLU A 122 24.91 24.59 -14.94
C GLU A 122 24.69 25.47 -13.72
N LEU A 123 23.46 25.94 -13.49
CA LEU A 123 23.12 26.72 -12.29
C LEU A 123 23.38 25.93 -11.00
N CYS A 124 22.95 24.66 -10.94
CA CYS A 124 23.20 23.81 -9.77
C CYS A 124 24.70 23.57 -9.55
N LEU A 125 25.47 23.37 -10.62
CA LEU A 125 26.92 23.18 -10.52
C LEU A 125 27.62 24.45 -10.02
N GLN A 126 27.24 25.63 -10.55
CA GLN A 126 27.74 26.91 -10.08
C GLN A 126 27.42 27.12 -8.60
N GLN A 127 26.20 26.79 -8.17
CA GLN A 127 25.81 26.91 -6.77
C GLN A 127 26.68 26.03 -5.86
N ASN A 128 26.93 24.78 -6.27
CA ASN A 128 27.79 23.86 -5.52
C ASN A 128 29.25 24.33 -5.47
N GLU A 129 29.75 25.00 -6.52
CA GLU A 129 31.11 25.55 -6.55
C GLU A 129 31.26 26.80 -5.68
N ILE A 130 30.23 27.65 -5.63
CA ILE A 130 30.25 28.89 -4.83
C ILE A 130 30.36 28.59 -3.33
N MET A 131 29.62 27.60 -2.85
CA MET A 131 29.58 27.28 -1.42
C MET A 131 29.20 25.82 -1.20
N ASP A 132 30.10 25.09 -0.54
CA ASP A 132 29.75 23.82 0.09
C ASP A 132 28.98 24.12 1.39
N ILE A 133 27.78 23.57 1.51
CA ILE A 133 26.92 23.70 2.71
C ILE A 133 27.06 22.53 3.68
N PHE A 134 27.86 21.52 3.31
CA PHE A 134 28.12 20.35 4.13
C PHE A 134 29.56 20.26 4.68
N PRO A 135 30.32 21.36 4.88
CA PRO A 135 31.61 21.23 5.53
C PRO A 135 31.39 20.81 6.98
N ASP A 136 32.19 19.83 7.42
CA ASP A 136 32.27 19.47 8.83
C ASP A 136 33.31 20.38 9.50
N ASP A 137 32.83 21.49 10.07
CA ASP A 137 33.66 22.47 10.79
C ASP A 137 34.42 21.85 11.99
N TYR A 138 33.95 20.70 12.49
CA TYR A 138 34.53 20.03 13.66
C TYR A 138 35.69 19.10 13.29
N LEU A 139 35.90 18.79 12.01
CA LEU A 139 36.98 17.90 11.58
C LEU A 139 38.38 18.44 11.90
N LEU A 140 38.53 19.77 11.98
CA LEU A 140 39.78 20.45 12.29
C LEU A 140 39.99 20.70 13.79
N LEU A 141 38.96 20.49 14.61
CA LEU A 141 39.12 20.57 16.06
C LEU A 141 39.91 19.34 16.50
N SER A 142 41.07 19.58 17.09
CA SER A 142 41.88 18.51 17.69
C SER A 142 41.02 17.77 18.72
N ASN A 143 41.08 16.44 18.72
CA ASN A 143 40.54 15.58 19.77
C ASN A 143 41.27 15.75 21.12
N ASP A 144 41.85 16.92 21.37
CA ASP A 144 42.38 17.24 22.69
C ASP A 144 41.16 17.54 23.57
N ASP A 145 40.56 16.47 24.10
CA ASP A 145 39.89 16.45 25.40
C ASP A 145 40.92 16.73 26.52
N GLY A 146 41.85 17.66 26.26
CA GLY A 146 42.65 18.33 27.24
C GLY A 146 41.68 19.12 28.08
N ILE A 147 41.10 18.42 29.05
CA ILE A 147 40.41 18.91 30.23
C ILE A 147 40.92 20.32 30.44
N VAL A 148 40.03 21.31 30.31
CA VAL A 148 40.29 22.65 30.83
C VAL A 148 40.40 22.48 32.34
N ALA A 149 41.53 21.94 32.78
CA ALA A 149 41.95 21.72 34.15
C ALA A 149 42.45 23.07 34.68
N ASN A 150 41.62 24.09 34.49
CA ASN A 150 41.65 25.31 35.29
C ASN A 150 40.85 25.13 36.58
N THR A 151 40.36 23.93 36.88
CA THR A 151 40.20 23.53 38.28
C THR A 151 41.60 23.21 38.78
N THR A 152 42.24 24.24 39.32
CA THR A 152 43.43 24.12 40.14
C THR A 152 43.19 23.03 41.18
N ASP A 153 43.65 21.83 40.88
CA ASP A 153 43.83 20.78 41.86
C ASP A 153 44.83 21.37 42.87
N THR A 154 44.31 21.94 43.95
CA THR A 154 45.08 22.34 45.13
C THR A 154 45.54 21.07 45.84
N ASN A 155 46.35 20.28 45.14
CA ASN A 155 47.11 19.19 45.69
C ASN A 155 48.26 19.84 46.47
N LEU A 156 47.98 20.28 47.70
CA LEU A 156 49.04 20.58 48.67
C LEU A 156 49.70 19.26 49.04
N LYS A 157 50.73 18.90 48.29
CA LYS A 157 51.59 17.74 48.58
C LYS A 157 52.79 18.25 49.35
N GLU A 158 52.93 17.78 50.59
CA GLU A 158 54.16 18.00 51.35
C GLU A 158 55.33 17.36 50.58
N TYR A 159 56.30 18.17 50.15
CA TYR A 159 57.43 17.70 49.36
C TYR A 159 58.48 16.99 50.22
N GLN A 160 58.82 17.60 51.37
CA GLN A 160 59.84 17.11 52.28
C GLN A 160 59.77 17.84 53.63
N SER A 161 59.90 17.11 54.73
CA SER A 161 60.03 17.69 56.08
C SER A 161 61.51 17.78 56.47
N PHE A 162 61.94 18.92 57.03
CA PHE A 162 63.32 19.12 57.50
C PHE A 162 63.38 19.16 59.03
N THR A 163 64.16 18.25 59.64
CA THR A 163 64.37 18.20 61.10
C THR A 163 65.83 17.88 61.42
N ASP A 164 66.47 18.67 62.29
CA ASP A 164 67.81 18.37 62.83
C ASP A 164 67.79 18.29 64.36
N LEU A 165 68.27 17.17 64.91
CA LEU A 165 68.27 16.90 66.34
C LEU A 165 69.37 17.67 67.09
N LYS A 166 70.47 18.03 66.40
CA LYS A 166 71.64 18.62 67.05
C LYS A 166 71.46 20.11 67.35
N PHE A 167 70.84 20.85 66.44
CA PHE A 167 70.71 22.31 66.56
C PHE A 167 69.30 22.82 66.86
N SER A 168 68.26 21.97 66.76
CA SER A 168 66.86 22.36 66.92
C SER A 168 66.24 22.00 68.28
N LYS A 169 67.01 21.40 69.20
CA LYS A 169 66.51 21.04 70.54
C LYS A 169 66.21 22.32 71.34
N ASP A 170 65.01 22.40 71.91
CA ASP A 170 64.50 23.51 72.75
C ASP A 170 64.46 24.89 72.04
N LYS A 171 64.36 24.88 70.70
CA LYS A 171 64.20 26.10 69.89
C LYS A 171 62.94 26.05 69.02
N VAL A 172 62.29 27.20 68.87
CA VAL A 172 61.11 27.37 68.00
C VAL A 172 61.50 28.20 66.77
N VAL A 173 61.00 27.81 65.60
CA VAL A 173 61.20 28.53 64.33
C VAL A 173 60.27 29.75 64.31
N THR A 174 60.83 30.94 64.15
CA THR A 174 60.06 32.20 64.09
C THR A 174 59.85 32.70 62.67
N CYS A 175 60.85 32.51 61.80
CA CYS A 175 60.74 32.87 60.39
C CYS A 175 61.60 31.95 59.52
N ILE A 176 61.21 31.87 58.25
CA ILE A 176 61.84 31.06 57.21
C ILE A 176 62.06 31.98 56.01
N ASP A 177 63.32 32.17 55.61
CA ASP A 177 63.67 32.96 54.43
C ASP A 177 64.41 32.09 53.41
N TRP A 178 64.06 32.24 52.14
CA TRP A 178 64.79 31.59 51.04
C TRP A 178 66.02 32.41 50.67
N HIS A 179 67.11 31.73 50.31
CA HIS A 179 68.30 32.43 49.81
C HIS A 179 67.96 33.16 48.49
N PRO A 180 68.27 34.46 48.33
CA PRO A 180 67.84 35.28 47.19
C PRO A 180 68.50 34.94 45.84
N THR A 181 69.36 33.93 45.78
CA THR A 181 70.23 33.68 44.61
C THR A 181 70.48 32.20 44.40
N ILE A 182 70.65 31.44 45.48
CA ILE A 182 70.86 30.00 45.42
C ILE A 182 69.51 29.30 45.58
N LYS A 183 69.05 28.62 44.53
CA LYS A 183 67.81 27.84 44.57
C LYS A 183 67.97 26.62 45.49
N GLY A 184 66.97 26.37 46.34
CA GLY A 184 66.94 25.20 47.22
C GLY A 184 67.60 25.37 48.59
N LEU A 185 68.12 26.55 48.92
CA LEU A 185 68.60 26.88 50.27
C LEU A 185 67.61 27.78 51.00
N ALA A 186 67.31 27.42 52.25
CA ALA A 186 66.48 28.21 53.16
C ALA A 186 67.19 28.41 54.51
N TYR A 187 66.97 29.57 55.10
CA TYR A 187 67.43 29.93 56.44
C TYR A 187 66.27 29.82 57.43
N LEU A 188 66.53 29.18 58.57
CA LEU A 188 65.58 29.07 59.68
C LEU A 188 66.09 29.91 60.84
N TYR A 189 65.33 30.93 61.22
CA TYR A 189 65.64 31.71 62.41
C TYR A 189 64.93 31.07 63.59
N THR A 190 65.70 30.80 64.64
CA THR A 190 65.23 30.06 65.80
C THR A 190 65.50 30.85 67.07
N VAL A 191 64.55 30.83 67.99
CA VAL A 191 64.68 31.45 69.31
C VAL A 191 64.66 30.34 70.36
N HIS A 192 65.57 30.44 71.32
CA HIS A 192 65.63 29.51 72.44
C HIS A 192 64.45 29.76 73.38
N VAL A 193 63.67 28.73 73.65
CA VAL A 193 62.56 28.81 74.59
C VAL A 193 63.08 28.35 75.94
N HIS A 194 63.24 29.28 76.88
CA HIS A 194 63.41 28.93 78.29
C HIS A 194 62.03 28.59 78.86
N VAL A 195 61.79 27.31 79.10
CA VAL A 195 60.69 26.82 79.95
C VAL A 195 61.21 26.69 81.37
#